data_AF-A0A086AEH1-F1
#
_entry.id   AF-A0A086AEH1-F1
#
_cell.length_a   1.000
_cell.length_b   1.000
_cell.length_c   1.000
_cell.angle_alpha   90.00
_cell.angle_beta   90.00
_cell.angle_gamma   90.00
#
_symmetry.space_group_name_H-M   'P 1'
#
loop_
_entity.id
_entity.type
_entity.pdbx_description
1 polymer ?
#
loop_
_entity_poly.entity_id
_entity_poly.type
_entity_poly.pdbx_seq_one_letter_code
_entity_poly.pdbx_strand_id
1 'polypeptide(L)'
;MKKPQNKTDYPEKIMQFLKKYWLFITAILIGYPYLRRYIESQSQKTDEAVLENSVKEKEANVNYVKEIKLIDNTNPLTQNAKRLKITASKDLHAASQSLASDFGVQYSDKGNWYDFLNPRGWTENDVNIRKTLVLYRNYFPILEKLYFEVDTNSRSLRKDILQYLDKGELTYLRKYLKI
;
A
#
# COMPACT_ATOMS: atom_id res chain seq x y z
N MET A 1 -66.86 -28.66 -53.72
CA MET A 1 -66.68 -29.23 -52.35
C MET A 1 -65.67 -28.39 -51.60
N LYS A 2 -66.07 -27.67 -50.54
CA LYS A 2 -65.14 -26.90 -49.68
C LYS A 2 -64.60 -27.83 -48.58
N LYS A 3 -63.28 -27.98 -48.47
CA LYS A 3 -62.61 -28.71 -47.38
C LYS A 3 -62.77 -27.92 -46.06
N PRO A 4 -63.01 -28.58 -44.91
CA PRO A 4 -63.09 -27.89 -43.63
C PRO A 4 -61.71 -27.37 -43.22
N GLN A 5 -61.65 -26.11 -42.81
CA GLN A 5 -60.48 -25.52 -42.17
C GLN A 5 -60.37 -26.03 -40.73
N ASN A 6 -59.34 -26.80 -40.43
CA ASN A 6 -58.99 -27.16 -39.06
C ASN A 6 -58.46 -25.91 -38.36
N LYS A 7 -59.26 -25.31 -37.49
CA LYS A 7 -58.80 -24.27 -36.56
C LYS A 7 -57.95 -24.95 -35.49
N THR A 8 -56.64 -24.72 -35.52
CA THR A 8 -55.72 -25.18 -34.48
C THR A 8 -55.94 -24.35 -33.22
N ASP A 9 -56.50 -24.98 -32.19
CA ASP A 9 -56.78 -24.35 -30.91
C ASP A 9 -55.49 -24.28 -30.05
N TYR A 10 -54.61 -23.33 -30.38
CA TYR A 10 -53.39 -23.06 -29.64
C TYR A 10 -53.60 -22.74 -28.15
N PRO A 11 -54.60 -21.95 -27.72
CA PRO A 11 -54.75 -21.60 -26.30
C PRO A 11 -55.08 -22.82 -25.43
N GLU A 12 -55.85 -23.80 -25.94
CA GLU A 12 -56.12 -25.03 -25.19
C GLU A 12 -54.87 -25.89 -25.01
N LYS A 13 -54.04 -26.02 -26.06
CA LYS A 13 -52.79 -26.79 -25.98
C LYS A 13 -51.78 -26.17 -25.01
N ILE A 14 -51.68 -24.84 -25.00
CA ILE A 14 -50.83 -24.10 -24.05
C ILE A 14 -51.35 -24.29 -22.62
N MET A 15 -52.66 -24.22 -22.41
CA MET A 15 -53.26 -24.43 -21.09
C MET A 15 -53.04 -25.85 -20.57
N GLN A 16 -53.16 -26.87 -21.43
CA GLN A 16 -52.87 -28.26 -21.07
C GLN A 16 -51.40 -28.47 -20.74
N PHE A 17 -50.49 -27.84 -21.50
CA PHE A 17 -49.06 -27.87 -21.20
C PHE A 17 -48.74 -27.22 -19.85
N LEU A 18 -49.27 -26.02 -19.60
CA LEU A 18 -49.11 -25.32 -18.33
C LEU A 18 -49.62 -26.17 -17.16
N LYS A 19 -50.80 -26.77 -17.26
CA LYS A 19 -51.36 -27.65 -16.22
C LYS A 19 -50.50 -28.89 -15.98
N LYS A 20 -49.98 -29.52 -17.04
CA LYS A 20 -49.16 -30.73 -16.94
C LYS A 20 -47.79 -30.47 -16.30
N TYR A 21 -47.20 -29.31 -16.56
CA TYR A 21 -45.84 -28.98 -16.13
C TYR A 21 -45.76 -27.86 -15.08
N TRP A 22 -46.89 -27.50 -14.46
CA TRP A 22 -46.97 -26.33 -13.57
C TRP A 22 -45.96 -26.41 -12.41
N LEU A 23 -45.79 -27.59 -11.80
CA LEU A 23 -44.82 -27.84 -10.72
C LEU A 23 -43.38 -27.62 -11.17
N PHE A 24 -43.03 -28.04 -12.39
CA PHE A 24 -41.70 -27.84 -12.96
C PHE A 24 -41.45 -26.36 -13.26
N ILE A 25 -42.44 -25.66 -13.81
CA ILE A 25 -42.35 -24.23 -14.10
C ILE A 25 -42.15 -23.43 -12.80
N THR A 26 -42.91 -23.76 -11.75
CA THR A 26 -42.74 -23.12 -10.43
C THR A 26 -41.39 -23.44 -9.80
N ALA A 27 -40.89 -24.67 -9.94
CA ALA A 27 -39.58 -25.06 -9.42
C ALA A 27 -38.44 -24.31 -10.12
N ILE A 28 -38.56 -24.05 -11.43
CA ILE A 28 -37.58 -23.25 -12.17
C ILE A 28 -37.68 -21.78 -11.78
N LEU A 29 -38.89 -21.21 -11.67
CA LEU A 29 -39.08 -19.80 -11.28
C LEU A 29 -38.55 -19.50 -9.88
N ILE A 30 -38.72 -20.43 -8.95
CA ILE A 30 -38.19 -20.29 -7.59
C ILE A 30 -36.71 -20.65 -7.56
N GLY A 31 -36.28 -21.73 -8.22
CA GLY A 31 -34.89 -22.20 -8.19
C GLY A 31 -33.90 -21.29 -8.90
N TYR A 32 -34.32 -20.64 -10.00
CA TYR A 32 -33.46 -19.77 -10.81
C TYR A 32 -32.83 -18.60 -10.04
N PRO A 33 -33.57 -17.79 -9.25
CA PRO A 33 -32.95 -16.71 -8.48
C PRO A 33 -31.96 -17.22 -7.41
N TYR A 34 -32.22 -18.38 -6.79
CA TYR A 34 -31.29 -18.96 -5.81
C TYR A 34 -30.01 -19.50 -6.47
N LEU A 35 -30.14 -20.19 -7.61
CA LEU A 35 -29.00 -20.68 -8.39
C LEU A 35 -28.14 -19.53 -8.91
N ARG A 36 -28.77 -18.48 -9.44
CA ARG A 36 -28.07 -17.26 -9.89
C ARG A 36 -27.30 -16.61 -8.74
N ARG A 37 -27.95 -16.41 -7.58
CA ARG A 37 -27.31 -15.83 -6.39
C ARG A 37 -26.16 -16.70 -5.87
N TYR A 38 -26.29 -18.01 -5.93
CA TYR A 38 -25.23 -18.94 -5.52
C TYR A 38 -24.00 -18.83 -6.44
N ILE A 39 -24.19 -18.81 -7.76
CA ILE A 39 -23.09 -18.66 -8.73
C ILE A 39 -22.39 -17.30 -8.56
N GLU A 40 -23.14 -16.20 -8.43
CA GLU A 40 -22.60 -14.86 -8.20
C GLU A 40 -21.83 -14.77 -6.86
N SER A 41 -22.28 -15.48 -5.82
CA SER A 41 -21.57 -15.51 -4.52
C SER A 41 -20.25 -16.30 -4.55
N GLN A 42 -20.08 -17.22 -5.50
CA GLN A 42 -18.85 -17.99 -5.66
C GLN A 42 -17.82 -17.23 -6.50
N SER A 43 -18.25 -16.47 -7.51
CA SER A 43 -17.34 -15.58 -8.25
C SER A 43 -16.81 -14.45 -7.36
N GLN A 44 -17.67 -13.83 -6.55
CA GLN A 44 -17.25 -12.76 -5.62
C GLN A 44 -16.22 -13.24 -4.59
N LYS A 45 -16.39 -14.44 -4.02
CA LYS A 45 -15.39 -15.03 -3.10
C LYS A 45 -14.06 -15.34 -3.78
N THR A 46 -14.10 -15.67 -5.07
CA THR A 46 -12.89 -15.95 -5.86
C THR A 46 -12.15 -14.65 -6.18
N ASP A 47 -12.88 -13.61 -6.57
CA ASP A 47 -12.30 -12.30 -6.89
C ASP A 47 -11.71 -11.61 -5.64
N GLU A 48 -12.39 -11.70 -4.49
CA GLU A 48 -11.88 -11.20 -3.20
C GLU A 48 -10.63 -11.96 -2.75
N ALA A 49 -10.62 -13.29 -2.86
CA ALA A 49 -9.44 -14.10 -2.50
C ALA A 49 -8.25 -13.84 -3.44
N VAL A 50 -8.49 -13.62 -4.74
CA VAL A 50 -7.44 -13.25 -5.71
C VAL A 50 -6.90 -11.86 -5.41
N LEU A 51 -7.77 -10.90 -5.08
CA LEU A 51 -7.34 -9.55 -4.69
C LEU A 51 -6.53 -9.59 -3.40
N GLU A 52 -6.99 -10.29 -2.37
CA GLU A 52 -6.29 -10.43 -1.08
C GLU A 52 -4.92 -11.09 -1.25
N ASN A 53 -4.82 -12.17 -2.04
CA ASN A 53 -3.55 -12.81 -2.33
C ASN A 53 -2.60 -11.90 -3.12
N SER A 54 -3.11 -11.12 -4.07
CA SER A 54 -2.28 -10.17 -4.83
C SER A 54 -1.75 -9.02 -3.97
N VAL A 55 -2.51 -8.59 -2.95
CA VAL A 55 -2.07 -7.58 -1.98
C VAL A 55 -1.02 -8.19 -1.04
N LYS A 56 -1.27 -9.38 -0.49
CA LYS A 56 -0.31 -10.08 0.38
C LYS A 56 1.01 -10.40 -0.32
N GLU A 57 0.97 -10.80 -1.59
CA GLU A 57 2.18 -11.08 -2.36
C GLU A 57 2.98 -9.78 -2.63
N LYS A 58 2.30 -8.67 -2.92
CA LYS A 58 2.97 -7.36 -3.04
C LYS A 58 3.57 -6.89 -1.72
N GLU A 59 2.84 -7.04 -0.61
CA GLU A 59 3.32 -6.69 0.73
C GLU A 59 4.51 -7.56 1.15
N ALA A 60 4.44 -8.88 0.91
CA ALA A 60 5.53 -9.81 1.19
C ALA A 60 6.79 -9.47 0.38
N ASN A 61 6.64 -9.16 -0.91
CA ASN A 61 7.76 -8.72 -1.74
C ASN A 61 8.35 -7.38 -1.26
N VAL A 62 7.52 -6.41 -0.87
CA VAL A 62 7.98 -5.14 -0.32
C VAL A 62 8.72 -5.35 1.00
N ASN A 63 8.21 -6.20 1.89
CA ASN A 63 8.84 -6.52 3.16
C ASN A 63 10.16 -7.26 2.96
N TYR A 64 10.21 -8.24 2.06
CA TYR A 64 11.43 -8.97 1.73
C TYR A 64 12.52 -8.06 1.14
N VAL A 65 12.18 -7.15 0.22
CA VAL A 65 13.12 -6.16 -0.32
C VAL A 65 13.63 -5.21 0.77
N LYS A 66 12.77 -4.83 1.73
CA LYS A 66 13.18 -4.01 2.88
C LYS A 66 14.09 -4.77 3.84
N GLU A 67 13.84 -6.04 4.10
CA GLU A 67 14.69 -6.90 4.93
C GLU A 67 16.08 -7.10 4.33
N ILE A 68 16.18 -7.33 3.01
CA ILE A 68 17.48 -7.39 2.33
C ILE A 68 18.22 -6.04 2.47
N LYS A 69 17.53 -4.92 2.26
CA LYS A 69 18.13 -3.59 2.42
C LYS A 69 18.56 -3.31 3.85
N LEU A 70 17.78 -3.74 4.85
CA LEU A 70 18.14 -3.68 6.27
C LEU A 70 19.46 -4.40 6.54
N ILE A 71 19.58 -5.65 6.09
CA ILE A 71 20.78 -6.46 6.29
C ILE A 71 21.98 -5.79 5.61
N ASP A 72 21.84 -5.40 4.34
CA ASP A 72 22.89 -4.71 3.60
C ASP A 72 23.27 -3.34 4.21
N ASN A 73 22.31 -2.65 4.80
CA ASN A 73 22.49 -1.34 5.43
C ASN A 73 22.86 -1.46 6.92
N THR A 74 23.09 -2.64 7.49
CA THR A 74 23.66 -2.78 8.84
C THR A 74 25.18 -2.93 8.83
N ASN A 75 25.77 -3.38 7.72
CA ASN A 75 27.21 -3.53 7.60
C ASN A 75 27.89 -2.16 7.31
N PRO A 76 28.85 -1.71 8.15
CA PRO A 76 29.48 -0.39 7.99
C PRO A 76 30.32 -0.26 6.71
N LEU A 77 30.90 -1.36 6.21
CA LEU A 77 31.71 -1.34 4.99
C LEU A 77 30.84 -1.16 3.74
N THR A 78 29.71 -1.85 3.67
CA THR A 78 28.75 -1.73 2.56
C THR A 78 28.07 -0.37 2.59
N GLN A 79 27.71 0.15 3.77
CA GLN A 79 27.19 1.51 3.91
C GLN A 79 28.19 2.53 3.37
N ASN A 80 29.44 2.51 3.82
CA ASN A 80 30.44 3.49 3.38
C ASN A 80 30.67 3.42 1.86
N ALA A 81 30.74 2.22 1.30
CA ALA A 81 30.82 2.03 -0.15
C ALA A 81 29.60 2.62 -0.89
N LYS A 82 28.38 2.46 -0.36
CA LYS A 82 27.16 3.07 -0.92
C LYS A 82 27.17 4.60 -0.80
N ARG A 83 27.58 5.15 0.36
CA ARG A 83 27.69 6.60 0.59
C ARG A 83 28.66 7.25 -0.39
N LEU A 84 29.83 6.64 -0.58
CA LEU A 84 30.86 7.12 -1.50
C LEU A 84 30.42 7.11 -2.96
N LYS A 85 29.50 6.21 -3.35
CA LYS A 85 28.89 6.22 -4.69
C LYS A 85 27.93 7.41 -4.90
N ILE A 86 27.35 7.94 -3.82
CA ILE A 86 26.41 9.08 -3.89
C ILE A 86 27.16 10.41 -3.78
N THR A 87 28.07 10.53 -2.82
CA THR A 87 28.89 11.74 -2.62
C THR A 87 30.17 11.41 -1.86
N ALA A 88 31.24 12.17 -2.11
CA ALA A 88 32.48 12.08 -1.35
C ALA A 88 32.47 12.89 -0.04
N SER A 89 31.44 13.74 0.16
CA SER A 89 31.36 14.63 1.33
C SER A 89 31.01 13.86 2.61
N LYS A 90 31.98 13.80 3.53
CA LYS A 90 31.77 13.22 4.87
C LYS A 90 30.73 13.99 5.69
N ASP A 91 30.61 15.30 5.46
CA ASP A 91 29.65 16.13 6.16
C ASP A 91 28.21 15.77 5.76
N LEU A 92 27.95 15.53 4.46
CA LEU A 92 26.64 15.08 4.00
C LEU A 92 26.32 13.65 4.48
N HIS A 93 27.34 12.81 4.61
CA HIS A 93 27.16 11.47 5.20
C HIS A 93 26.71 11.57 6.65
N ALA A 94 27.41 12.37 7.46
CA ALA A 94 27.10 12.59 8.87
C ALA A 94 25.73 13.27 9.05
N ALA A 95 25.39 14.24 8.20
CA ALA A 95 24.11 14.92 8.23
C ALA A 95 22.94 13.96 7.93
N SER A 96 23.08 13.10 6.91
CA SER A 96 22.06 12.10 6.58
C SER A 96 21.89 11.06 7.70
N GLN A 97 22.98 10.59 8.29
CA GLN A 97 22.94 9.67 9.43
C GLN A 97 22.29 10.31 10.66
N SER A 98 22.62 11.57 10.94
CA SER A 98 22.03 12.33 12.05
C SER A 98 20.53 12.51 11.84
N LEU A 99 20.08 12.82 10.62
CA LEU A 99 18.65 12.88 10.30
C LEU A 99 17.94 11.55 10.57
N ALA A 100 18.50 10.42 10.12
CA ALA A 100 17.89 9.11 10.36
C ALA A 100 17.81 8.76 11.86
N SER A 101 18.84 9.13 12.63
CA SER A 101 18.87 9.00 14.09
C SER A 101 17.80 9.88 14.75
N ASP A 102 17.77 11.17 14.39
CA ASP A 102 16.91 12.18 14.99
C ASP A 102 15.42 11.91 14.69
N PHE A 103 15.10 11.42 13.49
CA PHE A 103 13.77 10.93 13.13
C PHE A 103 13.40 9.61 13.82
N GLY A 104 14.35 8.93 14.46
CA GLY A 104 14.14 7.63 15.10
C GLY A 104 13.84 6.50 14.11
N VAL A 105 14.25 6.65 12.85
CA VAL A 105 14.02 5.67 11.77
C VAL A 105 15.26 4.88 11.40
N GLN A 106 16.40 5.20 12.00
CA GLN A 106 17.59 4.37 11.93
C GLN A 106 17.20 2.99 12.48
N TYR A 107 17.17 1.98 11.61
CA TYR A 107 16.93 0.55 11.93
C TYR A 107 15.50 0.03 12.09
N SER A 108 14.44 0.84 11.90
CA SER A 108 13.07 0.30 11.98
C SER A 108 12.08 1.08 11.11
N ASP A 109 11.51 0.39 10.12
CA ASP A 109 10.23 0.81 9.58
C ASP A 109 9.16 0.38 10.57
N LYS A 110 8.60 1.37 11.28
CA LYS A 110 7.46 1.23 12.19
C LYS A 110 6.53 0.05 11.89
N GLY A 111 6.14 -0.63 12.96
CA GLY A 111 5.02 -1.58 12.95
C GLY A 111 4.77 -2.26 14.29
N ASN A 112 5.67 -2.11 15.26
CA ASN A 112 5.50 -2.77 16.53
C ASN A 112 4.81 -1.84 17.53
N TRP A 113 3.81 -2.38 18.22
CA TRP A 113 3.06 -1.67 19.25
C TRP A 113 3.94 -1.12 20.36
N TYR A 114 5.20 -1.56 20.53
CA TYR A 114 6.14 -1.03 21.51
C TYR A 114 7.00 0.13 21.00
N ASP A 115 6.84 0.58 19.75
CA ASP A 115 7.59 1.74 19.22
C ASP A 115 7.24 3.04 20.00
N PHE A 116 6.08 3.13 20.66
CA PHE A 116 5.76 4.25 21.57
C PHE A 116 6.62 4.26 22.84
N LEU A 117 7.23 3.12 23.20
CA LEU A 117 8.11 3.00 24.36
C LEU A 117 9.55 3.40 24.05
N ASN A 118 9.86 3.81 22.82
CA ASN A 118 11.19 4.30 22.49
C ASN A 118 11.34 5.77 22.96
N PRO A 119 12.05 6.03 24.07
CA PRO A 119 12.13 7.37 24.65
C PRO A 119 12.88 8.36 23.75
N ARG A 120 13.64 7.88 22.75
CA ARG A 120 14.27 8.74 21.73
C ARG A 120 13.27 9.39 20.80
N GLY A 121 12.08 8.80 20.61
CA GLY A 121 10.99 9.43 19.88
C GLY A 121 10.27 10.52 20.68
N TRP A 122 10.60 10.69 21.97
CA TRP A 122 9.99 11.68 22.87
C TRP A 122 10.89 12.89 23.13
N THR A 123 12.15 12.85 22.65
CA THR A 123 13.07 13.99 22.75
C THR A 123 12.82 14.97 21.61
N GLU A 124 12.83 16.28 21.89
CA GLU A 124 12.69 17.39 20.93
C GLU A 124 13.84 17.45 19.90
N ASN A 125 13.96 16.46 19.03
CA ASN A 125 14.98 16.44 17.98
C ASN A 125 14.59 17.29 16.76
N ASP A 126 13.33 17.76 16.69
CA ASP A 126 12.79 18.58 15.60
C ASP A 126 13.63 19.82 15.31
N VAL A 127 14.19 20.45 16.36
CA VAL A 127 15.08 21.61 16.22
C VAL A 127 16.38 21.23 15.51
N ASN A 128 16.95 20.08 15.83
CA ASN A 128 18.18 19.57 15.22
C ASN A 128 17.94 19.12 13.78
N ILE A 129 16.81 18.45 13.54
CA ILE A 129 16.36 18.07 12.19
C ILE A 129 16.23 19.32 11.32
N ARG A 130 15.49 20.35 11.79
CA ARG A 130 15.37 21.62 11.08
C ARG A 130 16.75 22.23 10.80
N LYS A 131 17.60 22.38 11.82
CA LYS A 131 18.93 23.00 11.67
C LYS A 131 19.74 22.30 10.57
N THR A 132 19.77 20.98 10.59
CA THR A 132 20.46 20.17 9.59
C THR A 132 19.88 20.39 8.19
N LEU A 133 18.55 20.34 8.06
CA LEU A 133 17.89 20.54 6.76
C LEU A 133 18.08 21.95 6.20
N VAL A 134 18.09 22.98 7.06
CA VAL A 134 18.32 24.37 6.66
C VAL A 134 19.78 24.60 6.25
N LEU A 135 20.72 24.01 6.99
CA LEU A 135 22.16 24.11 6.72
C LEU A 135 22.50 23.49 5.36
N TYR A 136 21.97 22.30 5.08
CA TYR A 136 22.24 21.56 3.85
C TYR A 136 21.13 21.71 2.79
N ARG A 137 20.32 22.79 2.85
CA ARG A 137 19.18 23.01 1.95
C ARG A 137 19.54 22.92 0.46
N ASN A 138 20.73 23.39 0.09
CA ASN A 138 21.21 23.37 -1.31
C ASN A 138 21.60 21.95 -1.77
N TYR A 139 21.85 21.04 -0.83
CA TYR A 139 22.23 19.64 -1.06
C TYR A 139 21.11 18.67 -0.70
N PHE A 140 19.87 19.19 -0.54
CA PHE A 140 18.72 18.38 -0.15
C PHE A 140 18.49 17.15 -1.05
N PRO A 141 18.63 17.21 -2.39
CA PRO A 141 18.49 16.01 -3.23
C PRO A 141 19.52 14.91 -2.91
N ILE A 142 20.74 15.32 -2.53
CA ILE A 142 21.81 14.37 -2.15
C ILE A 142 21.51 13.77 -0.77
N LEU A 143 21.05 14.60 0.18
CA LEU A 143 20.60 14.12 1.48
C LEU A 143 19.41 13.16 1.36
N GLU A 144 18.43 13.48 0.54
CA GLU A 144 17.26 12.63 0.29
C GLU A 144 17.69 11.27 -0.28
N LYS A 145 18.68 11.25 -1.20
CA LYS A 145 19.23 10.03 -1.75
C LYS A 145 20.02 9.20 -0.73
N LEU A 146 20.90 9.84 0.05
CA LEU A 146 21.65 9.17 1.13
C LEU A 146 20.69 8.57 2.17
N TYR A 147 19.68 9.34 2.55
CA TYR A 147 18.67 8.95 3.52
C TYR A 147 17.88 7.73 3.04
N PHE A 148 17.42 7.75 1.78
CA PHE A 148 16.61 6.67 1.20
C PHE A 148 17.42 5.40 0.92
N GLU A 149 18.62 5.52 0.34
CA GLU A 149 19.39 4.38 -0.16
C GLU A 149 20.27 3.73 0.91
N VAL A 150 20.73 4.51 1.90
CA VAL A 150 21.78 4.07 2.84
C VAL A 150 21.32 4.11 4.29
N ASP A 151 20.81 5.26 4.75
CA ASP A 151 20.55 5.46 6.18
C ASP A 151 19.19 4.92 6.65
N THR A 152 18.28 4.65 5.72
CA THR A 152 16.94 4.10 6.00
C THR A 152 16.56 2.96 5.04
N ASN A 153 15.44 2.30 5.33
CA ASN A 153 14.91 1.20 4.52
C ASN A 153 14.04 1.71 3.38
N SER A 154 14.58 2.57 2.52
CA SER A 154 13.81 3.21 1.43
C SER A 154 12.69 4.11 1.93
N ARG A 155 12.95 4.87 3.01
CA ARG A 155 12.03 5.91 3.47
C ARG A 155 12.28 7.21 2.73
N SER A 156 11.19 7.91 2.42
CA SER A 156 11.29 9.25 1.83
C SER A 156 11.55 10.26 2.94
N LEU A 157 12.68 10.97 2.84
CA LEU A 157 13.01 12.08 3.73
C LEU A 157 11.90 13.13 3.77
N ARG A 158 11.29 13.44 2.61
CA ARG A 158 10.15 14.38 2.54
C ARG A 158 8.95 13.88 3.33
N LYS A 159 8.60 12.60 3.19
CA LYS A 159 7.47 12.01 3.92
C LYS A 159 7.72 12.04 5.43
N ASP A 160 8.94 11.69 5.84
CA ASP A 160 9.33 11.71 7.25
C ASP A 160 9.33 13.15 7.82
N ILE A 161 9.80 14.14 7.05
CA ILE A 161 9.69 15.56 7.41
C ILE A 161 8.22 15.95 7.68
N LEU A 162 7.31 15.61 6.76
CA LEU A 162 5.90 15.97 6.89
C LEU A 162 5.19 15.21 8.03
N GLN A 163 5.68 14.01 8.37
CA GLN A 163 5.06 13.14 9.36
C GLN A 163 5.53 13.42 10.78
N TYR A 164 6.82 13.75 10.95
CA TYR A 164 7.47 13.81 12.27
C TYR A 164 7.79 15.21 12.75
N LEU A 165 8.00 16.20 11.87
CA LEU A 165 8.20 17.57 12.35
C LEU A 165 6.90 18.20 12.83
N ASP A 166 6.99 18.90 13.94
CA ASP A 166 5.94 19.79 14.40
C ASP A 166 5.59 20.89 13.39
N LYS A 167 4.32 21.31 13.41
CA LYS A 167 3.78 22.32 12.48
C LYS A 167 4.56 23.63 12.48
N GLY A 168 5.09 24.05 13.63
CA GLY A 168 5.90 25.27 13.76
C GLY A 168 7.23 25.16 13.01
N GLU A 169 7.94 24.06 13.22
CA GLU A 169 9.22 23.75 12.58
C GLU A 169 9.03 23.54 11.06
N LEU A 170 7.95 22.86 10.66
CA LEU A 170 7.57 22.69 9.27
C LEU A 170 7.33 24.03 8.55
N THR A 171 6.62 24.96 9.21
CA THR A 171 6.33 26.29 8.67
C THR A 171 7.60 27.10 8.48
N TYR A 172 8.55 26.97 9.42
CA TYR A 172 9.87 27.58 9.27
C TYR A 172 10.65 26.96 8.10
N LEU A 173 10.69 25.63 8.02
CA LEU A 173 11.46 24.90 7.03
C LEU A 173 11.02 25.21 5.59
N ARG A 174 9.71 25.39 5.37
CA ARG A 174 9.13 25.78 4.08
C ARG A 174 9.63 27.12 3.52
N LYS A 175 10.22 27.98 4.36
CA LYS A 175 10.87 29.23 3.89
C LYS A 175 12.17 28.95 3.14
N TYR A 176 12.80 27.81 3.39
CA TYR A 176 14.14 27.47 2.88
C TYR A 176 14.11 26.28 1.91
N LEU A 177 13.13 25.39 2.04
CA LEU A 177 13.00 24.17 1.27
C LEU A 177 11.59 24.05 0.68
N LYS A 178 11.53 23.68 -0.60
CA LYS A 178 10.27 23.30 -1.24
C LYS A 178 9.97 21.85 -0.92
N ILE A 179 9.07 21.63 0.02
CA ILE A 179 8.65 20.34 0.58
C ILE A 179 7.13 20.27 0.68
#